data_AF-A0A842P8C7-F1
#
_entry.id   AF-A0A842P8C7-F1
#
_cell.length_a   1.000
_cell.length_b   1.000
_cell.length_c   1.000
_cell.angle_alpha   90.00
_cell.angle_beta   90.00
_cell.angle_gamma   90.00
#
_symmetry.space_group_name_H-M   'P 1'
#
loop_
_entity.id
_entity.type
_entity.pdbx_description
1 polymer ?
#
loop_
_entity_poly.entity_id
_entity_poly.type
_entity_poly.pdbx_seq_one_letter_code
_entity_poly.pdbx_strand_id
1 'polypeptide(L)'
;MKLILIYWKIIQSTLATENYDSILKETSNWISTNDLHKKIGTDKAQMIESCKTLLAMGYLKTNPKQSKLFYRKDDKAQSEFDFTMLMDAFEMNQKTELHNLSQLSSVMRNDGKGLRQKCLDVLEHVNEEVKRANMVKAKLDYQKKSSLVSAGIADERIKKLDAYIEKIMNAVASKNKDDVTVKAIQTYFKQHEMKLEEFKI
;
A
#
# COMPACT_ATOMS: atom_id res chain seq x y z
N MET A 1 -8.38 -5.54 25.09
CA MET A 1 -7.35 -4.48 24.94
C MET A 1 -6.02 -4.92 24.31
N LYS A 2 -5.73 -6.23 24.15
CA LYS A 2 -4.51 -6.71 23.44
C LYS A 2 -4.63 -6.70 21.90
N LEU A 3 -5.83 -6.84 21.32
CA LEU A 3 -6.02 -6.81 19.85
C LEU A 3 -5.64 -5.45 19.24
N ILE A 4 -5.99 -4.34 19.89
CA ILE A 4 -5.71 -2.98 19.40
C ILE A 4 -4.21 -2.69 19.40
N LEU A 5 -3.48 -3.19 20.41
CA LEU A 5 -2.02 -3.06 20.49
C LEU A 5 -1.28 -3.93 19.45
N ILE A 6 -1.84 -5.09 19.08
CA ILE A 6 -1.30 -5.92 18.00
C ILE A 6 -1.52 -5.21 16.65
N TYR A 7 -2.69 -4.62 16.41
CA TYR A 7 -2.95 -3.79 15.22
C TYR A 7 -2.00 -2.58 15.15
N TRP A 8 -1.77 -1.89 16.27
CA TRP A 8 -0.89 -0.72 16.33
C TRP A 8 0.59 -1.05 16.03
N LYS A 9 1.07 -2.23 16.45
CA LYS A 9 2.46 -2.64 16.25
C LYS A 9 2.73 -3.22 14.86
N ILE A 10 1.69 -3.71 14.17
CA ILE A 10 1.75 -4.21 12.79
C ILE A 10 1.91 -3.06 11.78
N ILE A 11 1.44 -1.85 12.11
CA ILE A 11 1.56 -0.67 11.22
C ILE A 11 3.02 -0.15 11.11
N GLN A 12 3.93 -0.58 12.00
CA GLN A 12 5.35 -0.20 11.95
C GLN A 12 6.27 -1.18 11.19
N SER A 13 5.77 -2.31 10.66
CA SER A 13 6.63 -3.27 9.94
C SER A 13 6.73 -2.96 8.45
N THR A 14 7.91 -2.48 8.05
CA THR A 14 8.53 -2.54 6.70
C THR A 14 7.54 -2.53 5.53
N LEU A 15 7.27 -1.33 5.02
CA LEU A 15 6.34 -1.01 3.95
C LEU A 15 6.86 -1.36 2.55
N ALA A 16 7.71 -2.37 2.37
CA ALA A 16 8.27 -2.67 1.05
C ALA A 16 7.24 -3.42 0.17
N THR A 17 6.72 -2.77 -0.87
CA THR A 17 6.01 -3.44 -1.98
C THR A 17 6.90 -4.37 -2.80
N GLU A 18 8.22 -4.39 -2.54
CA GLU A 18 9.26 -5.07 -3.33
C GLU A 18 9.00 -6.56 -3.58
N ASN A 19 8.23 -7.22 -2.73
CA ASN A 19 7.97 -8.66 -2.83
C ASN A 19 6.57 -9.02 -3.36
N TYR A 20 5.71 -8.05 -3.67
CA TYR A 20 4.32 -8.33 -4.02
C TYR A 20 4.19 -9.16 -5.29
N ASP A 21 4.92 -8.82 -6.35
CA ASP A 21 4.88 -9.56 -7.61
C ASP A 21 5.36 -11.01 -7.43
N SER A 22 6.44 -11.19 -6.68
CA SER A 22 6.97 -12.52 -6.34
C SER A 22 5.96 -13.35 -5.55
N ILE A 23 5.27 -12.75 -4.58
CA ILE A 23 4.20 -13.42 -3.81
C ILE A 23 3.04 -13.78 -4.73
N LEU A 24 2.56 -12.85 -5.55
CA LEU A 24 1.42 -13.06 -6.45
C LEU A 24 1.71 -14.13 -7.51
N LYS A 25 2.93 -14.20 -8.00
CA LYS A 25 3.40 -15.25 -8.93
C LYS A 25 3.35 -16.63 -8.30
N GLU A 26 3.87 -16.77 -7.07
CA GLU A 26 3.98 -18.07 -6.39
C GLU A 26 2.68 -18.54 -5.71
N THR A 27 1.63 -17.71 -5.68
CA THR A 27 0.33 -18.01 -5.04
C THR A 27 -0.77 -18.41 -6.03
N SER A 28 -0.41 -18.82 -7.26
CA SER A 28 -1.38 -19.33 -8.25
C SER A 28 -2.15 -20.56 -7.75
N ASN A 29 -1.47 -21.41 -6.96
CA ASN A 29 -2.05 -22.53 -6.21
C ASN A 29 -1.89 -22.30 -4.70
N TRP A 30 -2.56 -23.12 -3.88
CA TRP A 30 -2.39 -23.08 -2.43
C TRP A 30 -0.94 -23.34 -2.04
N ILE A 31 -0.33 -22.40 -1.32
CA ILE A 31 1.05 -22.49 -0.84
C ILE A 31 1.14 -22.16 0.65
N SER A 32 1.95 -22.92 1.38
CA SER A 32 2.15 -22.69 2.81
C SER A 32 3.06 -21.47 3.04
N THR A 33 2.95 -20.82 4.20
CA THR A 33 3.87 -19.71 4.56
C THR A 33 5.35 -20.11 4.46
N ASN A 34 5.71 -21.33 4.87
CA ASN A 34 7.10 -21.77 4.85
C ASN A 34 7.60 -22.06 3.43
N ASP A 35 6.76 -22.64 2.58
CA ASP A 35 7.15 -22.93 1.20
C ASP A 35 7.21 -21.66 0.37
N LEU A 36 6.28 -20.73 0.59
CA LEU A 36 6.33 -19.40 -0.03
C LEU A 36 7.64 -18.68 0.32
N HIS A 37 8.02 -18.67 1.60
CA HIS A 37 9.29 -18.08 2.05
C HIS A 37 10.50 -18.68 1.36
N LYS A 38 10.56 -20.02 1.25
CA LYS A 38 11.66 -20.71 0.55
C LYS A 38 11.74 -20.33 -0.94
N LYS A 39 10.60 -20.10 -1.58
CA LYS A 39 10.56 -19.77 -3.01
C LYS A 39 10.96 -18.34 -3.31
N ILE A 40 10.50 -17.38 -2.50
CA ILE A 40 10.78 -15.96 -2.76
C ILE A 40 12.10 -15.48 -2.16
N GLY A 41 12.64 -16.20 -1.15
CA GLY A 41 13.98 -15.96 -0.61
C GLY A 41 14.18 -14.63 0.14
N THR A 42 13.10 -13.94 0.50
CA THR A 42 13.13 -12.69 1.29
C THR A 42 13.04 -12.96 2.79
N ASP A 43 13.21 -11.93 3.62
CA ASP A 43 12.99 -12.05 5.06
C ASP A 43 11.58 -12.55 5.38
N LYS A 44 11.48 -13.50 6.32
CA LYS A 44 10.20 -14.14 6.63
C LYS A 44 9.19 -13.18 7.24
N ALA A 45 9.63 -12.26 8.09
CA ALA A 45 8.72 -11.31 8.74
C ALA A 45 8.21 -10.29 7.72
N GLN A 46 9.09 -9.77 6.85
CA GLN A 46 8.72 -8.90 5.74
C GLN A 46 7.73 -9.58 4.79
N MET A 47 7.99 -10.82 4.37
CA MET A 47 7.05 -11.59 3.53
C MET A 47 5.68 -11.74 4.19
N ILE A 48 5.65 -12.11 5.48
CA ILE A 48 4.39 -12.29 6.21
C ILE A 48 3.59 -10.99 6.21
N GLU A 49 4.27 -9.86 6.40
CA GLU A 49 3.60 -8.56 6.37
C GLU A 49 3.06 -8.23 4.98
N SER A 50 3.87 -8.44 3.93
CA SER A 50 3.40 -8.30 2.55
C SER A 50 2.18 -9.18 2.25
N CYS A 51 2.14 -10.41 2.76
CA CYS A 51 0.98 -11.30 2.60
C CYS A 51 -0.26 -10.74 3.33
N LYS A 52 -0.11 -10.15 4.52
CA LYS A 52 -1.24 -9.51 5.22
C LYS A 52 -1.77 -8.31 4.46
N THR A 53 -0.88 -7.47 3.90
CA THR A 53 -1.31 -6.32 3.09
C THR A 53 -2.03 -6.78 1.83
N LEU A 54 -1.50 -7.79 1.12
CA LEU A 54 -2.15 -8.38 -0.05
C LEU A 54 -3.49 -9.03 0.29
N LEU A 55 -3.64 -9.65 1.48
CA LEU A 55 -4.93 -10.13 1.98
C LEU A 55 -5.92 -8.97 2.20
N ALA A 56 -5.48 -7.89 2.85
CA ALA A 56 -6.32 -6.72 3.12
C ALA A 56 -6.78 -6.03 1.83
N MET A 57 -5.91 -5.94 0.82
CA MET A 57 -6.26 -5.43 -0.52
C MET A 57 -7.07 -6.44 -1.36
N GLY A 58 -7.37 -7.62 -0.82
CA GLY A 58 -8.16 -8.66 -1.47
C GLY A 58 -7.43 -9.41 -2.58
N TYR A 59 -6.11 -9.29 -2.72
CA TYR A 59 -5.32 -10.02 -3.73
C TYR A 59 -5.04 -11.47 -3.36
N LEU A 60 -5.04 -11.78 -2.06
CA LEU A 60 -4.88 -13.13 -1.54
C LEU A 60 -6.12 -13.56 -0.77
N LYS A 61 -6.24 -14.87 -0.55
CA LYS A 61 -7.13 -15.49 0.43
C LYS A 61 -6.43 -16.58 1.20
N THR A 62 -6.98 -16.91 2.36
CA THR A 62 -6.49 -18.01 3.23
C THR A 62 -7.44 -19.21 3.19
N ASN A 63 -6.92 -20.39 3.52
CA ASN A 63 -7.73 -21.59 3.66
C ASN A 63 -8.20 -21.75 5.11
N PRO A 64 -9.48 -21.53 5.44
CA PRO A 64 -9.97 -21.62 6.83
C PRO A 64 -10.06 -23.06 7.36
N LYS A 65 -9.96 -24.07 6.49
CA LYS A 65 -10.10 -25.49 6.86
C LYS A 65 -8.80 -26.14 7.31
N GLN A 66 -7.67 -25.43 7.23
CA GLN A 66 -6.36 -25.98 7.57
C GLN A 66 -5.82 -25.32 8.83
N SER A 67 -5.21 -26.12 9.71
CA SER A 67 -4.59 -25.64 10.96
C SER A 67 -3.34 -24.78 10.72
N LYS A 68 -2.77 -24.84 9.50
CA LYS A 68 -1.66 -24.03 9.04
C LYS A 68 -2.15 -22.98 8.05
N LEU A 69 -1.48 -21.84 8.01
CA LEU A 69 -1.79 -20.76 7.09
C LEU A 69 -1.30 -21.09 5.67
N PHE A 70 -2.23 -21.05 4.73
CA PHE A 70 -1.97 -21.18 3.29
C PHE A 70 -2.52 -19.97 2.58
N TYR A 71 -1.83 -19.56 1.51
CA TYR A 71 -2.23 -18.44 0.67
C TYR A 71 -2.53 -18.91 -0.74
N ARG A 72 -3.45 -18.22 -1.40
CA ARG A 72 -3.71 -18.32 -2.84
C ARG A 72 -4.18 -16.96 -3.35
N LYS A 73 -3.88 -16.62 -4.60
CA LYS A 73 -4.45 -15.46 -5.29
C LYS A 73 -5.99 -15.50 -5.26
N ASP A 74 -6.61 -14.35 -5.08
CA ASP A 74 -8.06 -14.20 -5.14
C ASP A 74 -8.53 -13.30 -6.28
N ASP A 75 -9.07 -13.95 -7.30
CA ASP A 75 -9.53 -13.31 -8.54
C ASP A 75 -11.02 -12.92 -8.47
N LYS A 76 -11.65 -13.07 -7.30
CA LYS A 76 -13.04 -12.70 -7.11
C LYS A 76 -13.23 -11.19 -7.11
N ALA A 77 -14.42 -10.76 -7.54
CA ALA A 77 -14.91 -9.41 -7.35
C ALA A 77 -14.83 -9.01 -5.88
N GLN A 78 -14.31 -7.81 -5.60
CA GLN A 78 -14.27 -7.29 -4.23
C GLN A 78 -15.69 -6.95 -3.78
N SER A 79 -16.11 -7.46 -2.62
CA SER A 79 -17.43 -7.12 -2.07
C SER A 79 -17.47 -5.67 -1.55
N GLU A 80 -18.65 -5.10 -1.37
CA GLU A 80 -18.79 -3.75 -0.80
C GLU A 80 -18.29 -3.69 0.64
N PHE A 81 -18.54 -4.74 1.41
CA PHE A 81 -18.03 -4.87 2.77
C PHE A 81 -16.50 -4.85 2.80
N ASP A 82 -15.85 -5.66 1.95
CA ASP A 82 -14.38 -5.72 1.89
C ASP A 82 -13.78 -4.40 1.42
N PHE A 83 -14.42 -3.73 0.45
CA PHE A 83 -13.97 -2.42 -0.02
C PHE A 83 -14.10 -1.35 1.07
N THR A 84 -15.20 -1.35 1.83
CA THR A 84 -15.39 -0.41 2.95
C THR A 84 -14.33 -0.60 4.02
N MET A 85 -14.07 -1.84 4.43
CA MET A 85 -13.01 -2.17 5.41
C MET A 85 -11.62 -1.74 4.93
N LEU A 86 -11.34 -1.89 3.62
CA LEU A 86 -10.09 -1.43 3.02
C LEU A 86 -9.98 0.11 3.04
N MET A 87 -11.06 0.82 2.71
CA MET A 87 -11.06 2.28 2.76
C MET A 87 -10.90 2.81 4.19
N ASP A 88 -11.51 2.17 5.19
CA ASP A 88 -11.32 2.54 6.61
C ASP A 88 -9.85 2.42 7.03
N ALA A 89 -9.17 1.37 6.58
CA ALA A 89 -7.74 1.17 6.83
C ALA A 89 -6.90 2.26 6.13
N PHE A 90 -7.18 2.56 4.86
CA PHE A 90 -6.53 3.65 4.15
C PHE A 90 -6.74 4.99 4.88
N GLU A 91 -7.97 5.33 5.27
CA GLU A 91 -8.23 6.57 5.99
C GLU A 91 -7.47 6.67 7.32
N MET A 92 -7.33 5.56 8.05
CA MET A 92 -6.55 5.51 9.29
C MET A 92 -5.05 5.74 9.01
N ASN A 93 -4.51 5.11 7.97
CA ASN A 93 -3.13 5.31 7.54
C ASN A 93 -2.90 6.76 7.12
N GLN A 94 -3.76 7.32 6.27
CA GLN A 94 -3.67 8.73 5.87
C GLN A 94 -3.73 9.67 7.08
N LYS A 95 -4.59 9.44 8.07
CA LYS A 95 -4.58 10.26 9.31
C LYS A 95 -3.22 10.21 10.01
N THR A 96 -2.60 9.04 10.05
CA THR A 96 -1.26 8.84 10.63
C THR A 96 -0.20 9.58 9.82
N GLU A 97 -0.22 9.48 8.49
CA GLU A 97 0.75 10.17 7.65
C GLU A 97 0.59 11.69 7.67
N LEU A 98 -0.64 12.19 7.68
CA LEU A 98 -0.93 13.62 7.87
C LEU A 98 -0.44 14.12 9.23
N HIS A 99 -0.59 13.31 10.28
CA HIS A 99 -0.05 13.61 11.59
C HIS A 99 1.49 13.67 11.53
N ASN A 100 2.16 12.66 10.97
CA ASN A 100 3.62 12.63 10.84
C ASN A 100 4.16 13.82 10.05
N LEU A 101 3.53 14.18 8.93
CA LEU A 101 3.83 15.38 8.13
C LEU A 101 3.67 16.67 8.96
N SER A 102 2.64 16.75 9.81
CA SER A 102 2.42 17.91 10.67
C SER A 102 3.56 18.12 11.66
N GLN A 103 4.15 17.02 12.18
CA GLN A 103 5.23 17.05 13.17
C GLN A 103 6.61 17.40 12.58
N LEU A 104 6.77 17.45 11.26
CA LEU A 104 8.02 17.87 10.63
C LEU A 104 8.27 19.36 10.90
N SER A 105 9.33 19.65 11.67
CA SER A 105 9.77 21.02 12.00
C SER A 105 10.60 21.69 10.90
N SER A 106 11.28 20.88 10.08
CA SER A 106 11.98 21.31 8.87
C SER A 106 12.10 20.12 7.94
N VAL A 107 11.96 20.36 6.64
CA VAL A 107 12.05 19.36 5.58
C VAL A 107 13.48 19.19 5.07
N MET A 108 14.19 20.30 4.89
CA MET A 108 15.57 20.32 4.40
C MET A 108 16.59 20.18 5.52
N ARG A 109 17.75 19.63 5.20
CA ARG A 109 18.92 19.60 6.10
C ARG A 109 19.39 21.03 6.42
N ASN A 110 20.13 21.19 7.52
CA ASN A 110 20.59 22.52 7.98
C ASN A 110 21.52 23.21 6.95
N ASP A 111 22.18 22.45 6.10
CA ASP A 111 23.03 22.93 4.99
C ASP A 111 22.21 23.34 3.75
N GLY A 112 20.88 23.18 3.78
CA GLY A 112 19.98 23.40 2.65
C GLY A 112 20.14 22.37 1.53
N LYS A 113 20.97 21.33 1.71
CA LYS A 113 21.33 20.35 0.68
C LYS A 113 20.64 19.01 0.98
N GLY A 114 19.46 18.85 0.40
CA GLY A 114 18.69 17.61 0.44
C GLY A 114 17.74 17.47 1.63
N LEU A 115 16.89 16.46 1.54
CA LEU A 115 15.84 16.16 2.51
C LEU A 115 16.43 15.56 3.80
N ARG A 116 15.84 15.89 4.95
CA ARG A 116 16.16 15.24 6.23
C ARG A 116 15.66 13.81 6.25
N GLN A 117 16.34 12.93 6.98
CA GLN A 117 15.93 11.53 7.13
C GLN A 117 14.47 11.41 7.58
N LYS A 118 14.06 12.13 8.63
CA LYS A 118 12.65 12.12 9.08
C LYS A 118 11.66 12.53 7.98
N CYS A 119 12.05 13.40 7.06
CA CYS A 119 11.20 13.74 5.92
C CYS A 119 11.18 12.60 4.90
N LEU A 120 12.34 12.01 4.59
CA LEU A 120 12.44 10.85 3.70
C LEU A 120 11.60 9.69 4.21
N ASP A 121 11.66 9.38 5.52
CA ASP A 121 10.87 8.32 6.15
C ASP A 121 9.37 8.57 5.93
N VAL A 122 8.90 9.81 6.15
CA VAL A 122 7.48 10.16 5.93
C VAL A 122 7.10 10.10 4.45
N LEU A 123 7.98 10.56 3.55
CA LEU A 123 7.72 10.49 2.11
C LEU A 123 7.70 9.05 1.59
N GLU A 124 8.51 8.17 2.15
CA GLU A 124 8.51 6.73 1.86
C GLU A 124 7.17 6.12 2.26
N HIS A 125 6.70 6.38 3.47
CA HIS A 125 5.39 5.94 3.94
C HIS A 125 4.24 6.44 3.04
N VAL A 126 4.25 7.74 2.69
CA VAL A 126 3.26 8.31 1.76
C VAL A 126 3.32 7.62 0.41
N ASN A 127 4.52 7.41 -0.14
CA ASN A 127 4.69 6.76 -1.43
C ASN A 127 4.11 5.34 -1.41
N GLU A 128 4.34 4.57 -0.34
CA GLU A 128 3.81 3.22 -0.19
C GLU A 128 2.28 3.18 -0.10
N GLU A 129 1.67 4.14 0.60
CA GLU A 129 0.21 4.26 0.65
C GLU A 129 -0.38 4.63 -0.72
N VAL A 130 0.29 5.51 -1.49
CA VAL A 130 -0.11 5.84 -2.86
C VAL A 130 0.04 4.62 -3.79
N LYS A 131 1.13 3.86 -3.67
CA LYS A 131 1.33 2.61 -4.42
C LYS A 131 0.22 1.60 -4.16
N ARG A 132 -0.11 1.36 -2.89
CA ARG A 132 -1.19 0.44 -2.49
C ARG A 132 -2.54 0.86 -3.05
N ALA A 133 -2.88 2.15 -2.97
CA ALA A 133 -4.13 2.65 -3.56
C ALA A 133 -4.16 2.44 -5.08
N ASN A 134 -3.05 2.69 -5.78
CA ASN A 134 -2.95 2.44 -7.23
C ASN A 134 -3.04 0.96 -7.61
N MET A 135 -2.53 0.05 -6.78
CA MET A 135 -2.74 -1.39 -6.98
C MET A 135 -4.23 -1.73 -6.94
N VAL A 136 -4.95 -1.26 -5.91
CA VAL A 136 -6.39 -1.52 -5.78
C VAL A 136 -7.15 -0.95 -6.98
N LYS A 137 -6.77 0.24 -7.47
CA LYS A 137 -7.32 0.80 -8.73
C LYS A 137 -7.09 -0.14 -9.91
N ALA A 138 -5.86 -0.62 -10.11
CA ALA A 138 -5.54 -1.55 -11.20
C ALA A 138 -6.37 -2.86 -11.12
N LYS A 139 -6.60 -3.37 -9.91
CA LYS A 139 -7.49 -4.53 -9.69
C LYS A 139 -8.94 -4.22 -10.03
N LEU A 140 -9.46 -3.06 -9.63
CA LEU A 140 -10.82 -2.63 -9.98
C LEU A 140 -10.98 -2.46 -11.49
N ASP A 141 -9.99 -1.89 -12.17
CA ASP A 141 -9.97 -1.76 -13.63
C ASP A 141 -9.98 -3.12 -14.33
N TYR A 142 -9.19 -4.08 -13.84
CA TYR A 142 -9.23 -5.46 -14.33
C TYR A 142 -10.61 -6.10 -14.12
N GLN A 143 -11.17 -5.98 -12.92
CA GLN A 143 -12.49 -6.53 -12.59
C GLN A 143 -13.61 -5.89 -13.43
N LYS A 144 -13.50 -4.60 -13.72
CA LYS A 144 -14.39 -3.86 -14.63
C LYS A 144 -14.29 -4.40 -16.06
N LYS A 145 -13.07 -4.54 -16.60
CA LYS A 145 -12.83 -5.07 -17.96
C LYS A 145 -13.29 -6.53 -18.09
N SER A 146 -13.13 -7.34 -17.04
CA SER A 146 -13.58 -8.73 -16.99
C SER A 146 -15.05 -8.90 -16.58
N SER A 147 -15.82 -7.81 -16.45
CA SER A 147 -17.24 -7.84 -16.04
C SER A 147 -17.52 -8.55 -14.70
N LEU A 148 -16.52 -8.62 -13.82
CA LEU A 148 -16.65 -9.17 -12.46
C LEU A 148 -17.31 -8.17 -11.50
N VAL A 149 -17.14 -6.88 -11.79
CA VAL A 149 -17.77 -5.75 -11.09
C VAL A 149 -18.38 -4.84 -12.15
N SER A 150 -19.54 -4.23 -11.87
CA SER A 150 -20.15 -3.29 -12.80
C SER A 150 -19.27 -2.04 -12.96
N ALA A 151 -19.30 -1.44 -14.16
CA ALA A 151 -18.52 -0.23 -14.43
C ALA A 151 -18.82 0.89 -13.42
N GLY A 152 -20.10 1.11 -13.08
CA GLY A 152 -20.50 2.13 -12.12
C GLY A 152 -19.91 1.91 -10.71
N ILE A 153 -19.90 0.67 -10.22
CA ILE A 153 -19.30 0.35 -8.91
C ILE A 153 -17.78 0.52 -8.95
N ALA A 154 -17.13 0.02 -10.01
CA ALA A 154 -15.68 0.15 -10.15
C ALA A 154 -15.25 1.63 -10.21
N ASP A 155 -15.96 2.45 -11.00
CA ASP A 155 -15.65 3.88 -11.17
C ASP A 155 -15.88 4.68 -9.88
N GLU A 156 -16.93 4.36 -9.12
CA GLU A 156 -17.17 4.98 -7.81
C GLU A 156 -16.02 4.68 -6.83
N ARG A 157 -15.58 3.41 -6.79
CA ARG A 157 -14.49 2.96 -5.91
C ARG A 157 -13.15 3.56 -6.30
N ILE A 158 -12.84 3.61 -7.60
CA ILE A 158 -11.64 4.28 -8.12
C ILE A 158 -11.65 5.77 -7.73
N LYS A 159 -12.80 6.45 -7.85
CA LYS A 159 -12.91 7.86 -7.44
C LYS A 159 -12.65 8.07 -5.94
N LYS A 160 -13.07 7.14 -5.08
CA LYS A 160 -12.75 7.20 -3.63
C LYS A 160 -11.25 7.05 -3.38
N LEU A 161 -10.57 6.16 -4.13
CA LEU A 161 -9.11 5.98 -4.07
C LEU A 161 -8.36 7.19 -4.63
N ASP A 162 -8.86 7.84 -5.68
CA ASP A 162 -8.28 9.08 -6.21
C ASP A 162 -8.37 10.22 -5.19
N ALA A 163 -9.54 10.39 -4.55
CA ALA A 163 -9.71 11.39 -3.50
C ALA A 163 -8.77 11.12 -2.29
N TYR A 164 -8.55 9.85 -1.96
CA TYR A 164 -7.58 9.44 -0.95
C TYR A 164 -6.14 9.86 -1.31
N ILE A 165 -5.69 9.53 -2.52
CA ILE A 165 -4.35 9.88 -3.02
C ILE A 165 -4.19 11.40 -3.09
N GLU A 166 -5.17 12.10 -3.64
CA GLU A 166 -5.14 13.55 -3.79
C GLU A 166 -4.97 14.24 -2.43
N LYS A 167 -5.71 13.80 -1.42
CA LYS A 167 -5.66 14.39 -0.08
C LYS A 167 -4.28 14.26 0.58
N ILE A 168 -3.62 13.10 0.47
CA ILE A 168 -2.28 12.91 1.06
C ILE A 168 -1.20 13.67 0.26
N MET A 169 -1.28 13.65 -1.07
CA MET A 169 -0.33 14.36 -1.94
C MET A 169 -0.44 15.89 -1.80
N ASN A 170 -1.66 16.42 -1.67
CA ASN A 170 -1.89 17.84 -1.42
C ASN A 170 -1.35 18.28 -0.05
N ALA A 171 -1.42 17.41 0.97
CA ALA A 171 -0.82 17.70 2.28
C ALA A 171 0.71 17.78 2.21
N VAL A 172 1.34 16.88 1.45
CA VAL A 172 2.79 16.92 1.22
C VAL A 172 3.19 18.19 0.46
N ALA A 173 2.43 18.56 -0.58
CA ALA A 173 2.69 19.77 -1.36
C ALA A 173 2.49 21.05 -0.54
N SER A 174 1.40 21.14 0.22
CA SER A 174 1.06 22.34 1.01
C SER A 174 1.96 22.58 2.22
N LYS A 175 2.68 21.55 2.71
CA LYS A 175 3.67 21.70 3.78
C LYS A 175 4.83 22.62 3.39
N ASN A 176 5.11 22.78 2.10
CA ASN A 176 6.28 23.49 1.60
C ASN A 176 5.88 24.61 0.65
N LYS A 177 6.41 25.81 0.87
CA LYS A 177 6.11 26.99 0.06
C LYS A 177 7.30 27.48 -0.75
N ASP A 178 8.51 27.04 -0.43
CA ASP A 178 9.72 27.39 -1.16
C ASP A 178 9.98 26.42 -2.32
N ASP A 179 10.42 26.98 -3.45
CA ASP A 179 10.64 26.26 -4.71
C ASP A 179 11.70 25.15 -4.59
N VAL A 180 12.72 25.36 -3.75
CA VAL A 180 13.81 24.38 -3.55
C VAL A 180 13.28 23.11 -2.89
N THR A 181 12.51 23.25 -1.82
CA THR A 181 11.94 22.10 -1.11
C THR A 181 10.89 21.38 -1.95
N VAL A 182 10.04 22.12 -2.67
CA VAL A 182 9.07 21.55 -3.60
C VAL A 182 9.77 20.70 -4.66
N LYS A 183 10.84 21.21 -5.27
CA LYS A 183 11.64 20.47 -6.26
C LYS A 183 12.30 19.22 -5.67
N ALA A 184 12.79 19.28 -4.44
CA ALA A 184 13.41 18.12 -3.78
C ALA A 184 12.40 16.98 -3.56
N ILE A 185 11.18 17.31 -3.10
CA ILE A 185 10.10 16.35 -2.90
C ILE A 185 9.60 15.78 -4.23
N GLN A 186 9.40 16.62 -5.24
CA GLN A 186 9.01 16.17 -6.57
C GLN A 186 10.05 15.23 -7.18
N THR A 187 11.34 15.55 -7.01
CA THR A 187 12.44 14.67 -7.43
C THR A 187 12.38 13.32 -6.72
N TYR A 188 12.13 13.31 -5.41
CA TYR A 188 11.96 12.08 -4.64
C TYR A 188 10.85 11.20 -5.24
N PHE A 189 9.63 11.73 -5.41
CA PHE A 189 8.53 10.94 -5.95
C PHE A 189 8.78 10.47 -7.38
N LYS A 190 9.40 11.29 -8.24
CA LYS A 190 9.77 10.86 -9.61
C LYS A 190 10.78 9.71 -9.63
N GLN A 191 11.75 9.74 -8.71
CA GLN A 191 12.76 8.68 -8.60
C GLN A 191 12.19 7.38 -8.02
N HIS A 192 11.14 7.49 -7.20
CA HIS A 192 10.48 6.37 -6.53
C HIS A 192 9.10 6.08 -7.11
N GLU A 193 8.81 6.62 -8.30
CA GLU A 193 7.57 6.41 -9.02
C GLU A 193 7.53 4.95 -9.46
N MET A 194 6.44 4.28 -9.11
CA MET A 194 6.26 2.90 -9.51
C MET A 194 6.10 2.86 -11.03
N LYS A 195 7.02 2.16 -11.71
CA LYS A 195 6.70 1.62 -13.03
C LYS A 195 5.60 0.59 -12.80
N LEU A 196 4.35 1.01 -12.99
CA LEU A 196 3.17 0.13 -13.12
C LEU A 196 3.30 -0.68 -14.42
N GLU A 197 4.44 -1.34 -14.65
CA GLU A 197 4.58 -2.35 -15.69
C GLU A 197 3.62 -3.47 -15.31
N GLU A 198 2.40 -3.32 -15.82
CA GLU A 198 1.26 -4.23 -15.78
C GLU A 198 1.38 -5.28 -14.68
N PHE A 199 0.83 -4.99 -13.49
CA PHE A 199 0.51 -6.07 -12.55
C PHE A 199 -0.35 -7.08 -13.31
N LYS A 200 0.28 -8.18 -13.73
CA LYS A 200 -0.41 -9.29 -14.41
C LYS A 200 -1.23 -9.99 -13.33
N ILE A 201 -2.45 -9.49 -13.14
CA ILE A 201 -3.49 -10.17 -12.36
C ILE A 201 -3.78 -11.49 -13.06
#